data_AF-A0A0A2W454-F1
#
_entry.id   AF-A0A0A2W454-F1
#
_cell.length_a   1.000
_cell.length_b   1.000
_cell.length_c   1.000
_cell.angle_alpha   90.00
_cell.angle_beta   90.00
_cell.angle_gamma   90.00
#
_symmetry.space_group_name_H-M   'P 1'
#
loop_
_entity.id
_entity.type
_entity.pdbx_description
1 polymer ?
#
loop_
_entity_poly.entity_id
_entity_poly.type
_entity_poly.pdbx_seq_one_letter_code
_entity_poly.pdbx_strand_id
1 'polypeptide(L)'
;MESEVAPRRPSISTVCSPPMSTKLWTKDQAANQKAIQLQMTVSTMREAITIAYLVTESNIKGYVQPVTLFALISVASSGVTTVDKATFFELATAVAHASCYIWLYMLHFDSSNQMDPESVKEDTLNKPWRAIPSGKLSIQACKKWYVAATCLLVTSSSLYFGGLPEAVAFMMETWVYDRVCGANYWWGKNIINALFYATGQLGATRVAARSMGSAEISRAGYQWICETSKATEPVDGTRCRWSWGMVRQG
;
A
#
# COMPACT_ATOMS: atom_id res chain seq x y z
N MET A 1 -46.66 -41.14 -49.15
CA MET A 1 -45.36 -40.47 -48.93
C MET A 1 -45.66 -39.17 -48.25
N GLU A 2 -46.03 -39.26 -46.98
CA GLU A 2 -45.17 -39.25 -45.79
C GLU A 2 -45.21 -37.84 -45.18
N SER A 3 -46.07 -37.75 -44.17
CA SER A 3 -46.33 -36.60 -43.32
C SER A 3 -45.13 -36.30 -42.42
N GLU A 4 -44.69 -35.06 -42.46
CA GLU A 4 -43.57 -34.52 -41.68
C GLU A 4 -43.94 -34.45 -40.18
N VAL A 5 -43.21 -35.20 -39.35
CA VAL A 5 -43.40 -35.28 -37.90
C VAL A 5 -42.60 -34.16 -37.23
N ALA A 6 -43.29 -33.20 -36.60
CA ALA A 6 -42.67 -32.17 -35.77
C ALA A 6 -42.16 -32.72 -34.42
N PRO A 7 -41.03 -32.21 -33.88
CA PRO A 7 -40.47 -32.68 -32.62
C PRO A 7 -41.29 -32.20 -31.40
N ARG A 8 -41.51 -33.11 -30.44
CA ARG A 8 -42.23 -32.86 -29.18
C ARG A 8 -41.44 -31.92 -28.27
N ARG A 9 -42.10 -30.90 -27.71
CA ARG A 9 -41.56 -30.07 -26.61
C ARG A 9 -41.55 -30.89 -25.30
N PRO A 10 -40.52 -30.74 -24.45
CA PRO A 10 -40.59 -31.26 -23.07
C PRO A 10 -41.59 -30.46 -22.25
N SER A 11 -42.37 -31.15 -21.41
CA SER A 11 -43.28 -30.54 -20.45
C SER A 11 -42.49 -29.83 -19.33
N ILE A 12 -42.85 -28.57 -19.06
CA ILE A 12 -42.33 -27.82 -17.91
C ILE A 12 -42.99 -28.41 -16.66
N SER A 13 -42.24 -29.21 -15.90
CA SER A 13 -42.64 -29.57 -14.54
C SER A 13 -42.46 -28.36 -13.63
N THR A 14 -43.56 -27.83 -13.13
CA THR A 14 -43.59 -26.76 -12.12
C THR A 14 -42.82 -27.22 -10.87
N VAL A 15 -41.64 -26.66 -10.65
CA VAL A 15 -40.88 -26.83 -9.40
C VAL A 15 -41.64 -26.07 -8.31
N CYS A 16 -42.42 -26.79 -7.52
CA CYS A 16 -43.05 -26.26 -6.32
C CYS A 16 -41.94 -25.81 -5.37
N SER A 17 -41.77 -24.50 -5.18
CA SER A 17 -40.85 -23.99 -4.15
C SER A 17 -41.40 -24.38 -2.77
N PRO A 18 -40.57 -24.88 -1.84
CA PRO A 18 -41.03 -25.19 -0.50
C PRO A 18 -41.45 -23.90 0.22
N PRO A 19 -42.45 -23.96 1.12
CA PRO A 19 -42.87 -22.81 1.90
C PRO A 19 -41.69 -22.31 2.74
N MET A 20 -41.47 -20.99 2.73
CA MET A 20 -40.44 -20.33 3.52
C MET A 20 -40.76 -20.52 5.01
N SER A 21 -40.09 -21.49 5.64
CA SER A 21 -40.20 -21.76 7.08
C SER A 21 -39.70 -20.55 7.87
N THR A 22 -40.62 -19.73 8.37
CA THR A 22 -40.36 -18.68 9.37
C THR A 22 -40.06 -19.32 10.74
N LYS A 23 -38.98 -20.09 10.86
CA LYS A 23 -38.47 -20.49 12.17
C LYS A 23 -37.82 -19.28 12.80
N LEU A 24 -38.50 -18.70 13.80
CA LEU A 24 -37.92 -17.72 14.71
C LEU A 24 -36.74 -18.40 15.43
N TRP A 25 -35.53 -17.90 15.17
CA TRP A 25 -34.31 -18.37 15.81
C TRP A 25 -34.45 -18.24 17.33
N THR A 26 -34.07 -19.29 18.08
CA THR A 26 -33.97 -19.13 19.53
C THR A 26 -32.86 -18.13 19.86
N LYS A 27 -32.96 -17.46 21.01
CA LYS A 27 -31.94 -16.49 21.46
C LYS A 27 -30.53 -17.10 21.44
N ASP A 28 -30.41 -18.38 21.82
CA ASP A 28 -29.15 -19.11 21.85
C ASP A 28 -28.60 -19.40 20.45
N GLN A 29 -29.47 -19.77 19.50
CA GLN A 29 -29.06 -19.96 18.10
C GLN A 29 -28.60 -18.64 17.46
N ALA A 30 -29.30 -17.53 17.75
CA ALA A 30 -28.92 -16.21 17.27
C ALA A 30 -27.59 -15.72 17.88
N ALA A 31 -27.35 -16.01 19.17
CA ALA A 31 -26.08 -15.72 19.84
C ALA A 31 -24.92 -16.53 19.26
N ASN A 32 -25.12 -17.82 19.00
CA ASN A 32 -24.13 -18.68 18.35
C ASN A 32 -23.80 -18.22 16.93
N GLN A 33 -24.81 -17.81 16.15
CA GLN A 33 -24.58 -17.27 14.81
C GLN A 33 -23.75 -15.99 14.83
N LYS A 34 -24.03 -15.08 15.79
CA LYS A 34 -23.22 -13.86 15.99
C LYS A 34 -21.78 -14.19 16.41
N ALA A 35 -21.58 -15.18 17.28
CA ALA A 35 -20.25 -15.61 17.70
C ALA A 35 -19.45 -16.19 16.53
N ILE A 36 -20.08 -17.01 15.68
CA ILE A 36 -19.45 -17.56 14.45
C ILE A 36 -19.10 -16.43 13.48
N GLN A 37 -20.01 -15.48 13.24
CA GLN A 37 -19.74 -14.32 12.38
C GLN A 37 -18.56 -13.47 12.89
N LEU A 38 -18.49 -13.25 14.19
CA LEU A 38 -17.40 -12.52 14.82
C LEU A 38 -16.07 -13.27 14.64
N GLN A 39 -16.03 -14.57 14.91
CA GLN A 39 -14.81 -15.39 14.74
C GLN A 39 -14.33 -15.39 13.29
N MET A 40 -15.24 -15.54 12.33
CA MET A 40 -14.92 -15.46 10.90
C MET A 40 -14.34 -14.09 10.54
N THR A 41 -14.98 -13.00 10.99
CA THR A 41 -14.52 -11.63 10.74
C THR A 41 -13.12 -11.40 11.30
N VAL A 42 -12.86 -11.83 12.53
CA VAL A 42 -11.54 -11.70 13.17
C VAL A 42 -10.47 -12.49 12.41
N SER A 43 -10.77 -13.72 11.96
CA SER A 43 -9.80 -14.49 11.14
C SER A 43 -9.48 -13.77 9.84
N THR A 44 -10.51 -13.29 9.13
CA THR A 44 -10.33 -12.55 7.88
C THR A 44 -9.52 -11.26 8.08
N MET A 45 -9.77 -10.49 9.15
CA MET A 45 -8.99 -9.30 9.47
C MET A 45 -7.52 -9.64 9.74
N ARG A 46 -7.27 -10.69 10.53
CA ARG A 46 -5.91 -11.14 10.84
C ARG A 46 -5.17 -11.57 9.57
N GLU A 47 -5.84 -12.30 8.70
CA GLU A 47 -5.29 -12.71 7.40
C GLU A 47 -4.98 -11.50 6.52
N ALA A 48 -5.90 -10.54 6.43
CA ALA A 48 -5.69 -9.31 5.66
C ALA A 48 -4.48 -8.52 6.19
N ILE A 49 -4.37 -8.32 7.50
CA ILE A 49 -3.21 -7.65 8.12
C ILE A 49 -1.92 -8.41 7.82
N THR A 50 -1.95 -9.74 7.92
CA THR A 50 -0.79 -10.58 7.62
C THR A 50 -0.36 -10.43 6.16
N ILE A 51 -1.30 -10.45 5.22
CA ILE A 51 -1.00 -10.25 3.80
C ILE A 51 -0.47 -8.84 3.54
N ALA A 52 -1.09 -7.80 4.10
CA ALA A 52 -0.63 -6.43 3.95
C ALA A 52 0.81 -6.25 4.46
N TYR A 53 1.13 -6.87 5.61
CA TYR A 53 2.48 -6.91 6.14
C TYR A 53 3.43 -7.63 5.18
N LEU A 54 3.12 -8.87 4.75
CA LEU A 54 3.98 -9.64 3.86
C LEU A 54 4.17 -9.00 2.48
N VAL A 55 3.22 -8.18 2.03
CA VAL A 55 3.36 -7.38 0.81
C VAL A 55 4.40 -6.28 1.03
N THR A 56 4.34 -5.57 2.17
CA THR A 56 5.09 -4.33 2.42
C THR A 56 6.39 -4.50 3.21
N GLU A 57 6.62 -5.67 3.80
CA GLU A 57 7.64 -5.92 4.82
C GLU A 57 9.03 -5.40 4.44
N SER A 58 9.47 -5.68 3.21
CA SER A 58 10.80 -5.32 2.74
C SER A 58 11.07 -3.81 2.74
N ASN A 59 10.03 -2.98 2.60
CA ASN A 59 10.15 -1.53 2.50
C ASN A 59 9.76 -0.80 3.80
N ILE A 60 9.32 -1.50 4.84
CA ILE A 60 9.05 -0.87 6.14
C ILE A 60 10.32 -0.22 6.67
N LYS A 61 11.43 -0.97 6.73
CA LYS A 61 12.72 -0.46 7.22
C LYS A 61 13.42 0.43 6.20
N GLY A 62 13.28 0.12 4.91
CA GLY A 62 13.98 0.83 3.84
C GLY A 62 13.37 2.18 3.48
N TYR A 63 12.06 2.35 3.67
CA TYR A 63 11.35 3.52 3.17
C TYR A 63 10.44 4.14 4.23
N VAL A 64 9.52 3.36 4.82
CA VAL A 64 8.53 3.91 5.76
C VAL A 64 9.21 4.56 6.97
N GLN A 65 10.12 3.84 7.64
CA GLN A 65 10.83 4.35 8.81
C GLN A 65 11.66 5.62 8.53
N PRO A 66 12.57 5.65 7.54
CA PRO A 66 13.37 6.84 7.29
C PRO A 66 12.55 8.05 6.84
N VAL A 67 11.51 7.85 6.01
CA VAL A 67 10.65 8.95 5.56
C VAL A 67 9.77 9.49 6.70
N THR A 68 9.22 8.63 7.54
CA THR A 68 8.52 9.06 8.77
C THR A 68 9.47 9.83 9.70
N LEU A 69 10.68 9.33 9.91
CA LEU A 69 11.66 9.99 10.77
C LEU A 69 12.02 11.38 10.21
N PHE A 70 12.22 11.49 8.90
CA PHE A 70 12.44 12.77 8.23
C PHE A 70 11.29 13.75 8.48
N ALA A 71 10.04 13.30 8.33
CA ALA A 71 8.86 14.12 8.57
C ALA A 71 8.76 14.57 10.03
N LEU A 72 9.06 13.69 10.99
CA LEU A 72 9.12 14.01 12.42
C LEU A 72 10.16 15.11 12.69
N ILE A 73 11.38 14.95 12.19
CA ILE A 73 12.45 15.95 12.37
C ILE A 73 12.01 17.27 11.72
N SER A 74 11.31 17.22 10.58
CA SER A 74 10.83 18.40 9.87
C SER A 74 9.80 19.22 10.64
N VAL A 75 8.85 18.58 11.31
CA VAL A 75 7.86 19.29 12.14
C VAL A 75 8.40 19.68 13.51
N ALA A 76 9.45 19.01 13.99
CA ALA A 76 10.13 19.35 15.24
C ALA A 76 11.18 20.47 15.06
N SER A 77 11.67 20.70 13.84
CA SER A 77 12.68 21.71 13.55
C SER A 77 12.05 23.05 13.25
N SER A 78 12.62 24.12 13.81
CA SER A 78 12.20 25.48 13.47
C SER A 78 12.58 25.82 12.03
N GLY A 79 11.67 26.47 11.32
CA GLY A 79 11.94 27.03 9.99
C GLY A 79 11.78 26.05 8.82
N VAL A 80 11.60 24.75 9.03
CA VAL A 80 11.29 23.78 7.95
C VAL A 80 9.80 23.80 7.61
N THR A 81 8.98 23.86 8.66
CA THR A 81 7.54 24.07 8.55
C THR A 81 7.18 25.36 9.28
N THR A 82 5.94 25.81 9.14
CA THR A 82 5.39 26.94 9.91
C THR A 82 4.96 26.53 11.32
N VAL A 83 5.35 25.34 11.79
CA VAL A 83 5.12 24.90 13.18
C VAL A 83 6.11 25.63 14.08
N ASP A 84 5.61 26.42 15.02
CA ASP A 84 6.45 27.20 15.95
C ASP A 84 6.98 26.34 17.11
N LYS A 85 6.09 25.62 17.81
CA LYS A 85 6.44 24.74 18.93
C LYS A 85 5.52 23.53 18.96
N ALA A 86 6.10 22.36 18.79
CA ALA A 86 5.38 21.10 18.84
C ALA A 86 5.35 20.53 20.26
N THR A 87 4.16 20.17 20.73
CA THR A 87 4.00 19.35 21.94
C THR A 87 4.27 17.88 21.64
N PHE A 88 4.53 17.08 22.68
CA PHE A 88 4.75 15.63 22.52
C PHE A 88 3.56 14.92 21.85
N PHE A 89 2.32 15.29 22.20
CA PHE A 89 1.12 14.67 21.63
C PHE A 89 0.93 15.01 20.15
N GLU A 90 1.27 16.23 19.75
CA GLU A 90 1.26 16.65 18.34
C GLU A 90 2.32 15.89 17.54
N LEU A 91 3.54 15.72 18.09
CA LEU A 91 4.59 14.91 17.45
C LEU A 91 4.17 13.45 17.31
N ALA A 92 3.56 12.85 18.34
CA ALA A 92 3.06 11.48 18.28
C ALA A 92 1.96 11.32 17.22
N THR A 93 1.07 12.32 17.13
CA THR A 93 0.01 12.36 16.11
C THR A 93 0.60 12.49 14.71
N ALA A 94 1.58 13.37 14.52
CA ALA A 94 2.29 13.57 13.26
C ALA A 94 2.99 12.29 12.80
N VAL A 95 3.69 11.59 13.70
CA VAL A 95 4.34 10.31 13.41
C VAL A 95 3.32 9.26 12.97
N ALA A 96 2.18 9.15 13.67
CA ALA A 96 1.14 8.20 13.32
C ALA A 96 0.55 8.50 11.93
N HIS A 97 0.23 9.76 11.64
CA HIS A 97 -0.35 10.15 10.35
C HIS A 97 0.66 9.96 9.21
N ALA A 98 1.89 10.43 9.36
CA ALA A 98 2.94 10.25 8.36
C ALA A 98 3.26 8.78 8.10
N SER A 99 3.36 7.96 9.16
CA SER A 99 3.63 6.52 9.02
C SER A 99 2.51 5.79 8.29
N CYS A 100 1.25 6.06 8.64
CA CYS A 100 0.10 5.46 7.96
C CYS A 100 0.07 5.88 6.48
N TYR A 101 0.25 7.16 6.20
CA TYR A 101 0.25 7.69 4.83
C TYR A 101 1.37 7.07 3.97
N ILE A 102 2.60 7.01 4.48
CA ILE A 102 3.73 6.42 3.75
C ILE A 102 3.64 4.89 3.68
N TRP A 103 3.04 4.24 4.66
CA TRP A 103 2.75 2.81 4.55
C TRP A 103 1.75 2.52 3.42
N LEU A 104 0.77 3.40 3.16
CA LEU A 104 -0.14 3.26 2.01
C LEU A 104 0.57 3.42 0.67
N TYR A 105 1.61 4.27 0.58
CA TYR A 105 2.49 4.32 -0.60
C TYR A 105 3.11 2.95 -0.86
N MET A 106 3.70 2.33 0.16
CA MET A 106 4.33 1.01 0.01
C MET A 106 3.31 -0.07 -0.29
N LEU A 107 2.11 -0.02 0.31
CA LEU A 107 1.05 -0.97 -0.01
C LEU A 107 0.63 -0.88 -1.49
N HIS A 108 0.57 0.33 -2.06
CA HIS A 108 0.33 0.54 -3.49
C HIS A 108 1.50 0.04 -4.35
N PHE A 109 2.72 0.52 -4.06
CA PHE A 109 3.93 0.20 -4.81
C PHE A 109 4.27 -1.29 -4.80
N ASP A 110 4.35 -1.91 -3.62
CA ASP A 110 4.72 -3.32 -3.50
C ASP A 110 3.65 -4.26 -4.07
N SER A 111 2.38 -3.85 -4.05
CA SER A 111 1.31 -4.59 -4.75
C SER A 111 1.48 -4.48 -6.27
N SER A 112 1.85 -3.30 -6.79
CA SER A 112 2.13 -3.11 -8.22
C SER A 112 3.31 -3.96 -8.68
N ASN A 113 4.40 -3.89 -7.93
CA ASN A 113 5.65 -4.58 -8.24
C ASN A 113 5.48 -6.11 -8.20
N GLN A 114 4.76 -6.65 -7.21
CA GLN A 114 4.51 -8.09 -7.14
C GLN A 114 3.57 -8.64 -8.22
N MET A 115 2.90 -7.79 -9.01
CA MET A 115 2.14 -8.26 -10.17
C MET A 115 3.02 -8.48 -11.41
N ASP A 116 4.28 -8.06 -11.40
CA ASP A 116 5.22 -8.24 -12.49
C ASP A 116 5.94 -9.61 -12.40
N PRO A 117 5.85 -10.48 -13.43
CA PRO A 117 6.47 -11.80 -13.41
C PRO A 117 7.98 -11.80 -13.17
N GLU A 118 8.72 -10.82 -13.71
CA GLU A 118 10.17 -10.74 -13.50
C GLU A 118 10.50 -10.35 -12.05
N SER A 119 9.76 -9.38 -11.49
CA SER A 119 9.85 -9.03 -10.08
C SER A 119 9.53 -10.22 -9.16
N VAL A 120 8.49 -11.01 -9.47
CA VAL A 120 8.16 -12.24 -8.71
C VAL A 120 9.27 -13.27 -8.78
N LYS A 121 9.89 -13.44 -9.95
CA LYS A 121 11.01 -14.37 -10.13
C LYS A 121 12.23 -13.94 -9.33
N GLU A 122 12.55 -12.65 -9.32
CA GLU A 122 13.61 -12.07 -8.47
C GLU A 122 13.31 -12.27 -6.99
N ASP A 123 12.10 -11.92 -6.55
CA ASP A 123 11.69 -12.04 -5.14
C ASP A 123 11.62 -13.49 -4.68
N THR A 124 11.36 -14.46 -5.57
CA THR A 124 11.40 -15.88 -5.20
C THR A 124 12.79 -16.29 -4.69
N LEU A 125 13.84 -15.65 -5.22
CA LEU A 125 15.23 -15.88 -4.80
C LEU A 125 15.62 -15.01 -3.61
N ASN A 126 15.28 -13.72 -3.65
CA ASN A 126 15.77 -12.72 -2.68
C ASN A 126 14.86 -12.57 -1.46
N LYS A 127 13.55 -12.78 -1.62
CA LYS A 127 12.48 -12.50 -0.66
C LYS A 127 11.39 -13.58 -0.64
N PRO A 128 11.72 -14.88 -0.47
CA PRO A 128 10.74 -15.97 -0.57
C PRO A 128 9.59 -15.90 0.45
N TRP A 129 9.72 -15.10 1.51
CA TRP A 129 8.66 -14.86 2.51
C TRP A 129 7.55 -13.91 2.05
N ARG A 130 7.78 -13.15 0.97
CA ARG A 130 6.84 -12.14 0.47
C ARG A 130 5.53 -12.79 0.00
N ALA A 131 4.44 -12.02 -0.03
CA ALA A 131 3.08 -12.56 -0.14
C ALA A 131 2.86 -13.49 -1.36
N ILE A 132 3.33 -13.10 -2.56
CA ILE A 132 3.22 -13.97 -3.76
C ILE A 132 4.26 -15.09 -3.78
N PRO A 133 5.58 -14.82 -3.61
CA PRO A 133 6.59 -15.88 -3.58
C PRO A 133 6.33 -17.01 -2.58
N SER A 134 5.79 -16.67 -1.40
CA SER A 134 5.43 -17.66 -0.37
C SER A 134 4.14 -18.45 -0.66
N GLY A 135 3.45 -18.14 -1.76
CA GLY A 135 2.18 -18.75 -2.14
C GLY A 135 0.97 -18.31 -1.30
N LYS A 136 1.14 -17.32 -0.40
CA LYS A 136 0.05 -16.82 0.47
C LYS A 136 -0.92 -15.90 -0.26
N LEU A 137 -0.52 -15.36 -1.41
CA LEU A 137 -1.33 -14.49 -2.24
C LEU A 137 -1.18 -14.89 -3.72
N SER A 138 -2.30 -15.07 -4.43
CA SER A 138 -2.27 -15.26 -5.88
C SER A 138 -2.15 -13.91 -6.60
N ILE A 139 -1.64 -13.91 -7.84
CA ILE A 139 -1.56 -12.69 -8.67
C ILE A 139 -2.95 -12.03 -8.85
N GLN A 140 -4.00 -12.83 -9.03
CA GLN A 140 -5.36 -12.30 -9.18
C GLN A 140 -5.89 -11.66 -7.89
N ALA A 141 -5.54 -12.22 -6.72
CA ALA A 141 -5.84 -11.60 -5.44
C ALA A 141 -5.01 -10.32 -5.25
N CYS A 142 -3.73 -10.33 -5.62
CA CYS A 142 -2.85 -9.16 -5.56
C CYS A 142 -3.38 -7.98 -6.40
N LYS A 143 -3.98 -8.23 -7.57
CA LYS A 143 -4.68 -7.19 -8.35
C LYS A 143 -5.79 -6.49 -7.55
N LYS A 144 -6.57 -7.25 -6.77
CA LYS A 144 -7.61 -6.67 -5.91
C LYS A 144 -7.00 -5.85 -4.78
N TRP A 145 -5.90 -6.33 -4.19
CA TRP A 145 -5.12 -5.60 -3.19
C TRP A 145 -4.56 -4.29 -3.76
N TYR A 146 -3.99 -4.32 -4.96
CA TYR A 146 -3.48 -3.12 -5.64
C TYR A 146 -4.57 -2.06 -5.85
N VAL A 147 -5.76 -2.48 -6.33
CA VAL A 147 -6.90 -1.56 -6.50
C VAL A 147 -7.35 -1.03 -5.15
N ALA A 148 -7.50 -1.89 -4.14
CA ALA A 148 -7.90 -1.48 -2.79
C ALA A 148 -6.89 -0.50 -2.17
N ALA A 149 -5.60 -0.77 -2.29
CA ALA A 149 -4.51 0.09 -1.82
C ALA A 149 -4.53 1.44 -2.52
N THR A 150 -4.74 1.46 -3.84
CA THR A 150 -4.86 2.70 -4.63
C THR A 150 -6.07 3.51 -4.21
N CYS A 151 -7.24 2.89 -4.08
CA CYS A 151 -8.44 3.56 -3.61
C CYS A 151 -8.26 4.10 -2.19
N LEU A 152 -7.68 3.31 -1.29
CA LEU A 152 -7.43 3.72 0.09
C LEU A 152 -6.45 4.90 0.15
N LEU A 153 -5.37 4.86 -0.63
CA LEU A 153 -4.40 5.94 -0.73
C LEU A 153 -5.07 7.23 -1.22
N VAL A 154 -5.76 7.19 -2.36
CA VAL A 154 -6.42 8.37 -2.94
C VAL A 154 -7.49 8.94 -2.01
N THR A 155 -8.37 8.09 -1.48
CA THR A 155 -9.49 8.54 -0.63
C THR A 155 -8.99 9.09 0.71
N SER A 156 -8.05 8.40 1.38
CA SER A 156 -7.48 8.88 2.64
C SER A 156 -6.65 10.16 2.45
N SER A 157 -5.89 10.28 1.36
CA SER A 157 -5.14 11.51 1.04
C SER A 157 -6.09 12.68 0.76
N SER A 158 -7.21 12.43 0.06
CA SER A 158 -8.17 13.48 -0.30
C SER A 158 -9.02 13.94 0.89
N LEU A 159 -9.47 13.00 1.72
CA LEU A 159 -10.51 13.26 2.73
C LEU A 159 -9.96 13.41 4.15
N TYR A 160 -8.77 12.87 4.43
CA TYR A 160 -8.26 12.76 5.80
C TYR A 160 -6.85 13.36 5.95
N PHE A 161 -5.85 12.75 5.33
CA PHE A 161 -4.44 13.11 5.52
C PHE A 161 -4.05 14.43 4.84
N GLY A 162 -4.68 14.78 3.71
CA GLY A 162 -4.08 15.71 2.76
C GLY A 162 -3.01 15.03 1.89
N GLY A 163 -2.21 15.83 1.18
CA GLY A 163 -1.10 15.31 0.36
C GLY A 163 -1.53 14.54 -0.89
N LEU A 164 -2.75 14.80 -1.42
CA LEU A 164 -3.19 14.16 -2.66
C LEU A 164 -2.23 14.39 -3.85
N PRO A 165 -1.67 15.60 -4.07
CA PRO A 165 -0.72 15.81 -5.16
C PRO A 165 0.50 14.89 -5.09
N GLU A 166 1.06 14.69 -3.89
CA GLU A 166 2.19 13.81 -3.68
C GLU A 166 1.82 12.34 -3.84
N ALA A 167 0.62 11.95 -3.40
CA ALA A 167 0.13 10.59 -3.60
C ALA A 167 -0.03 10.26 -5.10
N VAL A 168 -0.55 11.21 -5.88
CA VAL A 168 -0.66 11.09 -7.34
C VAL A 168 0.72 11.06 -7.99
N ALA A 169 1.65 11.92 -7.57
CA ALA A 169 3.03 11.89 -8.06
C ALA A 169 3.70 10.53 -7.80
N PHE A 170 3.56 10.00 -6.58
CA PHE A 170 4.09 8.70 -6.20
C PHE A 170 3.48 7.54 -7.03
N MET A 171 2.18 7.60 -7.31
CA MET A 171 1.51 6.63 -8.20
C MET A 171 2.06 6.70 -9.63
N MET A 172 2.33 7.91 -10.14
CA MET A 172 2.95 8.09 -11.45
C MET A 172 4.40 7.57 -11.47
N GLU A 173 5.17 7.83 -10.43
CA GLU A 173 6.53 7.29 -10.26
C GLU A 173 6.51 5.75 -10.21
N THR A 174 5.55 5.17 -9.48
CA THR A 174 5.32 3.71 -9.43
C THR A 174 5.03 3.15 -10.83
N TRP A 175 4.15 3.82 -11.59
CA TRP A 175 3.86 3.41 -12.96
C TRP A 175 5.09 3.51 -13.87
N VAL A 176 5.90 4.57 -13.77
CA VAL A 176 7.15 4.71 -14.53
C VAL A 176 8.14 3.60 -14.15
N TYR A 177 8.28 3.32 -12.84
CA TYR A 177 9.14 2.27 -12.30
C TYR A 177 8.78 0.90 -12.90
N ASP A 178 7.51 0.50 -12.80
CA ASP A 178 7.07 -0.86 -13.17
C ASP A 178 6.71 -1.04 -14.66
N ARG A 179 6.27 0.01 -15.37
CA ARG A 179 5.63 -0.13 -16.70
C ARG A 179 6.39 0.54 -17.83
N VAL A 180 7.26 1.50 -17.56
CA VAL A 180 8.01 2.25 -18.58
C VAL A 180 9.49 1.88 -18.54
N CYS A 181 9.82 0.69 -18.04
CA CYS A 181 11.21 0.22 -17.93
C CYS A 181 12.10 1.14 -17.07
N GLY A 182 11.52 1.98 -16.19
CA GLY A 182 12.27 2.91 -15.35
C GLY A 182 13.28 2.20 -14.44
N ALA A 183 12.97 0.97 -14.03
CA ALA A 183 13.85 0.13 -13.24
C ALA A 183 14.84 -0.75 -14.05
N ASN A 184 14.75 -0.78 -15.39
CA ASN A 184 15.53 -1.71 -16.22
C ASN A 184 17.01 -1.30 -16.34
N TYR A 185 17.30 -0.01 -16.16
CA TYR A 185 18.66 0.52 -16.17
C TYR A 185 19.03 1.03 -14.78
N TRP A 186 20.29 0.84 -14.40
CA TRP A 186 20.79 1.25 -13.09
C TRP A 186 20.58 2.74 -12.80
N TRP A 187 20.78 3.60 -13.80
CA TRP A 187 20.63 5.06 -13.65
C TRP A 187 19.15 5.45 -13.55
N GLY A 188 18.27 4.85 -14.36
CA GLY A 188 16.82 5.07 -14.28
C GLY A 188 16.27 4.67 -12.91
N LYS A 189 16.72 3.52 -12.39
CA LYS A 189 16.37 3.02 -11.06
C LYS A 189 16.82 3.97 -9.93
N ASN A 190 17.99 4.58 -10.05
CA ASN A 190 18.45 5.56 -9.06
C ASN A 190 17.67 6.87 -9.14
N ILE A 191 17.40 7.39 -10.34
CA ILE A 191 16.61 8.62 -10.54
C ILE A 191 15.21 8.44 -9.95
N ILE A 192 14.53 7.35 -10.30
CA ILE A 192 13.17 7.10 -9.81
C ILE A 192 13.14 6.86 -8.30
N ASN A 193 14.17 6.22 -7.72
CA ASN A 193 14.29 6.08 -6.28
C ASN A 193 14.50 7.42 -5.57
N ALA A 194 15.33 8.31 -6.14
CA ALA A 194 15.51 9.65 -5.60
C ALA A 194 14.19 10.45 -5.64
N LEU A 195 13.41 10.30 -6.72
CA LEU A 195 12.07 10.89 -6.83
C LEU A 195 11.11 10.31 -5.79
N PHE A 196 11.08 8.99 -5.61
CA PHE A 196 10.28 8.37 -4.54
C PHE A 196 10.60 9.01 -3.19
N TYR A 197 11.88 9.09 -2.80
CA TYR A 197 12.26 9.72 -1.54
C TYR A 197 11.87 11.19 -1.46
N ALA A 198 12.02 11.97 -2.53
CA ALA A 198 11.62 13.37 -2.55
C ALA A 198 10.10 13.53 -2.34
N THR A 199 9.31 12.79 -3.12
CA THR A 199 7.85 12.79 -3.07
C THR A 199 7.35 12.26 -1.73
N GLY A 200 7.97 11.20 -1.20
CA GLY A 200 7.68 10.64 0.11
C GLY A 200 7.98 11.62 1.25
N GLN A 201 9.16 12.25 1.26
CA GLN A 201 9.54 13.24 2.27
C GLN A 201 8.61 14.45 2.24
N LEU A 202 8.27 14.94 1.03
CA LEU A 202 7.34 16.05 0.86
C LEU A 202 5.94 15.71 1.37
N GLY A 203 5.39 14.56 0.94
CA GLY A 203 4.06 14.11 1.33
C GLY A 203 3.97 13.85 2.84
N ALA A 204 4.93 13.12 3.41
CA ALA A 204 4.97 12.82 4.84
C ALA A 204 5.07 14.09 5.69
N THR A 205 5.92 15.04 5.29
CA THR A 205 6.07 16.32 6.01
C THR A 205 4.79 17.14 5.97
N ARG A 206 4.12 17.21 4.81
CA ARG A 206 2.83 17.90 4.70
C ARG A 206 1.75 17.26 5.57
N VAL A 207 1.64 15.93 5.54
CA VAL A 207 0.65 15.20 6.35
C VAL A 207 0.94 15.37 7.84
N ALA A 208 2.20 15.31 8.25
CA ALA A 208 2.65 15.57 9.62
C ALA A 208 2.28 17.00 10.06
N ALA A 209 2.68 18.01 9.30
CA ALA A 209 2.41 19.42 9.61
C ALA A 209 0.90 19.73 9.66
N ARG A 210 0.12 19.14 8.73
CA ARG A 210 -1.34 19.30 8.71
C ARG A 210 -2.01 18.72 9.94
N SER A 211 -1.55 17.56 10.42
CA SER A 211 -2.08 16.92 11.63
C SER A 211 -1.90 17.76 12.90
N MET A 212 -1.01 18.75 12.86
CA MET A 212 -0.69 19.67 13.97
C MET A 212 -1.35 21.04 13.82
N GLY A 213 -2.39 21.18 12.98
CA GLY A 213 -3.13 22.43 12.83
C GLY A 213 -2.96 23.13 11.48
N SER A 214 -2.80 22.36 10.39
CA SER A 214 -2.68 22.90 9.01
C SER A 214 -1.46 23.80 8.80
N ALA A 215 -0.33 23.48 9.45
CA ALA A 215 0.93 24.14 9.17
C ALA A 215 1.44 23.78 7.75
N GLU A 216 2.11 24.73 7.12
CA GLU A 216 2.64 24.60 5.76
C GLU A 216 4.14 24.35 5.77
N ILE A 217 4.65 23.79 4.67
CA ILE A 217 6.09 23.64 4.44
C ILE A 217 6.67 25.01 4.06
N SER A 218 7.72 25.43 4.75
CA SER A 218 8.38 26.70 4.46
C SER A 218 9.23 26.60 3.18
N ARG A 219 9.66 27.74 2.63
CA ARG A 219 10.64 27.76 1.53
C ARG A 219 11.92 26.98 1.86
N ALA A 220 12.42 27.12 3.09
CA ALA A 220 13.60 26.39 3.54
C ALA A 220 13.33 24.88 3.64
N GLY A 221 12.12 24.48 4.01
CA GLY A 221 11.71 23.07 4.01
C GLY A 221 11.71 22.46 2.62
N TYR A 222 11.18 23.16 1.61
CA TYR A 222 11.26 22.70 0.21
C TYR A 222 12.71 22.55 -0.26
N GLN A 223 13.59 23.50 0.08
CA GLN A 223 15.03 23.41 -0.25
C GLN A 223 15.68 22.22 0.43
N TRP A 224 15.41 22.01 1.71
CA TRP A 224 15.96 20.91 2.48
C TRP A 224 15.58 19.54 1.90
N ILE A 225 14.30 19.34 1.57
CA ILE A 225 13.80 18.11 0.93
C ILE A 225 14.52 17.88 -0.41
N CYS A 226 14.69 18.93 -1.22
CA CYS A 226 15.40 18.82 -2.50
C CYS A 226 16.87 18.40 -2.31
N GLU A 227 17.56 18.87 -1.27
CA GLU A 227 18.95 18.55 -1.00
C GLU A 227 19.15 17.14 -0.44
N THR A 228 18.32 16.72 0.52
CA THR A 228 18.38 15.37 1.11
C THR A 228 18.03 14.28 0.12
N SER A 229 17.14 14.58 -0.83
CA SER A 229 16.78 13.63 -1.88
C SER A 229 17.90 13.43 -2.89
N LYS A 230 18.71 14.46 -3.17
CA LYS A 230 19.92 14.35 -4.02
C LYS A 230 21.04 13.56 -3.35
N ALA A 231 21.15 13.62 -2.02
CA ALA A 231 22.14 12.85 -1.26
C ALA A 231 21.93 11.32 -1.32
N THR A 232 20.86 10.85 -1.97
CA THR A 232 20.65 9.44 -2.29
C THR A 232 21.37 8.98 -3.56
N GLU A 233 22.05 9.88 -4.29
CA GLU A 233 22.91 9.53 -5.42
C GLU A 233 24.29 9.02 -4.96
N PRO A 234 24.88 8.00 -5.61
CA PRO A 234 26.24 7.56 -5.30
C PRO A 234 27.25 8.60 -5.79
N VAL A 235 28.18 8.97 -4.92
CA VAL A 235 29.28 9.92 -5.21
C VAL A 235 30.22 9.41 -6.32
N ASP A 236 30.27 8.10 -6.57
CA ASP A 236 31.08 7.51 -7.63
C ASP A 236 30.22 6.66 -8.56
N GLY A 237 30.19 7.04 -9.84
CA GLY A 237 29.45 6.41 -10.94
C GLY A 237 29.84 4.95 -11.27
N THR A 238 30.45 4.23 -10.32
CA THR A 238 30.79 2.83 -10.43
C THR A 238 30.07 2.02 -9.36
N ARG A 239 28.96 1.39 -9.80
CA ARG A 239 28.35 0.20 -9.19
C ARG A 239 27.61 0.46 -7.86
N CYS A 240 26.33 0.82 -7.97
CA CYS A 240 25.38 0.74 -6.86
C CYS A 240 25.22 -0.71 -6.39
N ARG A 241 25.85 -1.07 -5.28
CA ARG A 241 25.45 -2.25 -4.51
C ARG A 241 24.55 -1.79 -3.38
N TRP A 242 23.30 -1.47 -3.71
CA TRP A 242 22.24 -1.42 -2.71
C TRP A 242 21.99 -2.87 -2.26
N SER A 243 22.70 -3.30 -1.23
CA SER A 243 22.45 -4.58 -0.56
C SER A 243 21.20 -4.45 0.30
N TRP A 244 20.05 -4.35 -0.34
CA TRP A 244 18.77 -4.62 0.32
C TRP A 244 18.71 -6.12 0.58
N GLY A 245 19.02 -6.55 1.81
CA GLY A 245 18.70 -7.88 2.28
C GLY A 245 19.53 -9.04 1.72
N MET A 246 20.78 -8.83 1.27
CA MET A 246 21.73 -9.94 1.11
C MET A 246 22.22 -10.40 2.49
N VAL A 247 21.31 -10.99 3.28
CA VAL A 247 21.73 -11.94 4.31
C VAL A 247 22.15 -13.19 3.55
N ARG A 248 23.44 -13.24 3.20
CA ARG A 248 24.12 -14.53 3.01
C ARG A 248 23.98 -15.26 4.34
N GLN A 249 23.12 -16.26 4.41
CA GLN A 249 23.33 -17.36 5.35
C GLN A 249 23.74 -18.56 4.51
N GLY A 250 24.94 -19.04 4.82
CA GLY A 250 25.45 -20.31 4.30
C GLY A 250 24.84 -21.50 5.02
#